data_AF-A0A2D6PAX1-F1
#
_entry.id   AF-A0A2D6PAX1-F1
#
_cell.length_a   1.000
_cell.length_b   1.000
_cell.length_c   1.000
_cell.angle_alpha   90.00
_cell.angle_beta   90.00
_cell.angle_gamma   90.00
#
_symmetry.space_group_name_H-M   'P 1'
#
loop_
_entity.id
_entity.type
_entity.pdbx_description
1 polymer ?
#
loop_
_entity_poly.entity_id
_entity_poly.type
_entity_poly.pdbx_seq_one_letter_code
_entity_poly.pdbx_strand_id
1 'polypeptide(L)'
;MGKTKLAYLSLKNISEGCFSDEYAINVENYWGETTSGFFEKQHVKEGMLEVKVVEEKGNMVSIIVPGRFIEGNEEAGMGNFITVNRKTIIP
;
A
#
# COMPACT_ATOMS: atom_id res chain seq x y z
N MET A 1 -3.66 -5.17 -21.24
CA MET A 1 -3.27 -4.75 -19.88
C MET A 1 -3.61 -3.28 -19.73
N GLY A 2 -4.36 -2.90 -18.69
CA GLY A 2 -4.65 -1.49 -18.38
C GLY A 2 -3.35 -0.71 -18.12
N LYS A 3 -3.34 0.59 -18.42
CA LYS A 3 -2.19 1.45 -18.10
C LYS A 3 -2.09 1.57 -16.58
N THR A 4 -0.97 1.17 -15.99
CA THR A 4 -0.68 1.46 -14.60
C THR A 4 -0.36 2.94 -14.43
N LYS A 5 -0.80 3.54 -13.32
CA LYS A 5 -0.45 4.92 -12.96
C LYS A 5 0.16 4.98 -11.57
N LEU A 6 1.11 5.88 -11.37
CA LEU A 6 1.61 6.22 -10.04
C LEU A 6 0.55 7.03 -9.29
N ALA A 7 0.46 6.80 -7.99
CA ALA A 7 -0.38 7.53 -7.05
C ALA A 7 0.21 7.41 -5.64
N TYR A 8 -0.42 8.05 -4.67
CA TYR A 8 -0.03 8.00 -3.27
C TYR A 8 -1.16 7.45 -2.41
N LEU A 9 -0.84 6.47 -1.56
CA LEU A 9 -1.74 5.96 -0.53
C LEU A 9 -1.52 6.76 0.75
N SER A 10 -2.58 7.40 1.26
CA SER A 10 -2.55 8.04 2.59
C SER A 10 -2.37 6.96 3.65
N LEU A 11 -1.35 7.12 4.50
CA LEU A 11 -1.07 6.19 5.58
C LEU A 11 -1.72 6.65 6.89
N LYS A 12 -2.04 5.68 7.74
CA LYS A 12 -2.40 5.92 9.15
C LYS A 12 -1.33 5.28 10.01
N ASN A 13 -0.86 6.00 11.03
CA ASN A 13 0.08 5.52 12.05
C ASN A 13 1.38 4.93 11.46
N ILE A 14 2.35 5.81 11.23
CA ILE A 14 3.70 5.43 10.80
C ILE A 14 4.58 5.29 12.04
N SER A 15 5.26 4.16 12.17
CA SER A 15 6.26 3.94 13.21
C SER A 15 7.58 3.46 12.60
N GLU A 16 8.66 3.53 13.37
CA GLU A 16 9.96 2.96 12.94
C GLU A 16 9.82 1.46 12.67
N GLY A 17 10.46 1.00 11.60
CA GLY A 17 10.50 -0.40 11.20
C GLY A 17 11.52 -1.22 12.01
N CYS A 18 11.66 -2.50 11.63
CA CYS A 18 12.67 -3.38 12.21
C CYS A 18 14.10 -2.96 11.80
N PHE A 19 14.24 -2.45 10.58
CA PHE A 19 15.48 -1.91 10.03
C PHE A 19 15.45 -0.37 9.99
N SER A 20 16.63 0.25 10.08
CA SER A 20 16.78 1.72 10.19
C SER A 20 16.25 2.49 8.97
N ASP A 21 16.17 1.83 7.82
CA ASP A 21 15.73 2.34 6.53
C ASP A 21 14.27 2.00 6.20
N GLU A 22 13.52 1.44 7.17
CA GLU A 22 12.13 1.05 6.98
C GLU A 22 11.18 1.76 7.96
N TYR A 23 9.93 1.91 7.53
CA TYR A 23 8.79 2.19 8.39
C TYR A 23 7.91 0.94 8.54
N ALA A 24 7.37 0.74 9.73
CA ALA A 24 6.25 -0.16 9.95
C ALA A 24 4.94 0.61 9.78
N ILE A 25 4.06 0.14 8.90
CA ILE A 25 2.84 0.83 8.50
C ILE A 25 1.68 -0.16 8.49
N ASN A 26 0.52 0.30 8.95
CA ASN A 26 -0.74 -0.42 8.86
C ASN A 26 -1.55 0.11 7.68
N VAL A 27 -1.96 -0.78 6.79
CA VAL A 27 -2.82 -0.47 5.65
C VAL A 27 -4.19 -1.10 5.88
N GLU A 28 -5.22 -0.26 5.86
CA GLU A 28 -6.63 -0.68 5.90
C GLU A 28 -7.11 -0.98 4.48
N ASN A 29 -7.56 -2.21 4.23
CA ASN A 29 -8.11 -2.60 2.94
C ASN A 29 -9.56 -2.10 2.77
N TYR A 30 -10.13 -2.31 1.59
CA TYR A 30 -11.49 -1.87 1.27
C TYR A 30 -12.57 -2.47 2.19
N TRP A 31 -12.32 -3.66 2.74
CA TRP A 31 -13.23 -4.36 3.65
C TRP A 31 -13.04 -3.95 5.12
N GLY A 32 -12.12 -3.02 5.41
CA GLY A 32 -11.83 -2.53 6.75
C GLY A 32 -10.87 -3.41 7.55
N GLU A 33 -10.30 -4.44 6.93
CA GLU A 33 -9.26 -5.26 7.56
C GLU A 33 -7.93 -4.53 7.48
N THR A 34 -7.14 -4.62 8.55
CA THR A 34 -5.85 -3.96 8.63
C THR A 34 -4.74 -4.99 8.46
N THR A 35 -3.81 -4.72 7.55
CA THR A 35 -2.60 -5.52 7.36
C THR A 35 -1.37 -4.66 7.65
N SER A 36 -0.46 -5.20 8.46
CA SER A 36 0.81 -4.55 8.77
C SER A 36 1.87 -4.93 7.73
N GLY A 37 2.69 -3.94 7.36
CA GLY A 37 3.84 -4.14 6.48
C GLY A 37 5.02 -3.25 6.82
N PHE A 38 6.18 -3.64 6.30
CA PHE A 38 7.41 -2.86 6.34
C PHE A 38 7.69 -2.28 4.96
N PHE A 39 8.00 -0.98 4.92
CA PHE A 39 8.18 -0.20 3.70
C PHE A 39 9.45 0.61 3.79
N GLU A 40 10.27 0.60 2.75
CA GLU A 40 11.47 1.42 2.69
C GLU A 40 11.11 2.90 2.76
N LYS A 41 11.85 3.67 3.56
CA LYS A 41 11.59 5.10 3.81
C LYS A 41 11.58 5.92 2.53
N GLN A 42 12.31 5.51 1.49
CA GLN A 42 12.33 6.19 0.19
C GLN A 42 10.97 6.18 -0.54
N HIS A 43 10.11 5.19 -0.25
CA HIS A 43 8.76 5.11 -0.82
C HIS A 43 7.72 5.86 0.01
N VAL A 44 8.12 6.38 1.17
CA VAL A 44 7.22 7.08 2.10
C VAL A 44 7.58 8.55 2.16
N LYS A 45 6.70 9.40 1.64
CA LYS A 45 6.88 10.85 1.60
C LYS A 45 5.72 11.54 2.30
N GLU A 46 6.03 12.39 3.28
CA GLU A 46 5.03 13.25 3.95
C GLU A 46 3.79 12.50 4.47
N GLY A 47 3.99 11.28 4.99
CA GLY A 47 2.89 10.46 5.51
C GLY A 47 2.13 9.66 4.45
N MET A 48 2.64 9.59 3.22
CA MET A 48 2.03 8.89 2.10
C MET A 48 2.98 7.85 1.52
N LEU A 49 2.43 6.72 1.07
CA LEU A 49 3.18 5.66 0.39
C LEU A 49 2.99 5.78 -1.13
N GLU A 50 4.07 5.80 -1.89
CA GLU A 50 4.01 5.71 -3.35
C GLU A 50 3.54 4.32 -3.79
N VAL A 51 2.53 4.26 -4.65
CA VAL A 51 1.89 3.00 -5.09
C VAL A 51 1.58 3.05 -6.58
N LYS A 52 1.36 1.86 -7.18
CA LYS A 52 0.89 1.76 -8.57
C LYS A 52 -0.56 1.34 -8.61
N VAL A 53 -1.44 2.18 -9.15
CA VAL A 53 -2.84 1.83 -9.39
C VAL A 53 -2.94 0.93 -10.61
N VAL A 54 -3.61 -0.21 -10.46
CA VAL A 54 -3.81 -1.20 -11.53
C VAL A 54 -5.25 -1.24 -12.04
N GLU A 55 -6.23 -0.97 -11.17
CA GLU A 55 -7.64 -1.02 -11.50
C GLU A 55 -8.44 -0.08 -10.60
N GLU A 56 -9.46 0.56 -11.17
CA GLU A 56 -10.44 1.35 -10.44
C GLU A 56 -11.86 0.93 -10.81
N LYS A 57 -12.68 0.62 -9.80
CA LYS A 57 -14.09 0.23 -9.96
C LYS A 57 -14.93 0.90 -8.88
N GLY A 58 -15.67 1.95 -9.25
CA GLY A 58 -16.46 2.71 -8.28
C GLY A 58 -15.58 3.29 -7.17
N ASN A 59 -15.81 2.85 -5.92
CA ASN A 59 -15.03 3.28 -4.76
C ASN A 59 -13.85 2.35 -4.42
N MET A 60 -13.62 1.30 -5.20
CA MET A 60 -12.51 0.37 -5.02
C MET A 60 -11.35 0.78 -5.92
N VAL A 61 -10.15 0.79 -5.35
CA VAL A 61 -8.89 1.00 -6.08
C VAL A 61 -7.93 -0.12 -5.73
N SER A 62 -7.54 -0.90 -6.75
CA SER A 62 -6.53 -1.94 -6.60
C SER A 62 -5.16 -1.35 -6.89
N ILE A 63 -4.23 -1.56 -5.96
CA ILE A 63 -2.87 -1.01 -5.99
C ILE A 63 -1.83 -2.10 -5.79
N ILE A 64 -0.65 -1.86 -6.36
CA ILE A 64 0.59 -2.56 -6.01
C ILE A 64 1.34 -1.67 -5.03
N VAL A 65 1.66 -2.22 -3.87
CA VAL A 65 2.38 -1.55 -2.79
C VAL A 65 3.84 -2.04 -2.73
N PRO A 66 4.84 -1.14 -2.73
CA PRO A 66 6.25 -1.52 -2.66
C PRO A 66 6.60 -1.86 -1.21
N GLY A 67 6.94 -3.11 -0.90
CA GLY A 67 7.30 -3.46 0.48
C GLY A 67 7.14 -4.94 0.79
N ARG A 68 7.10 -5.27 2.07
CA ARG A 68 6.89 -6.64 2.57
C ARG A 68 5.77 -6.62 3.61
N PHE A 69 4.73 -7.43 3.42
CA PHE A 69 3.66 -7.58 4.41
C PHE A 69 4.00 -8.72 5.38
N ILE A 70 3.58 -8.57 6.64
CA ILE A 70 3.94 -9.47 7.75
C ILE A 70 3.07 -10.73 7.75
N GLU A 71 1.81 -10.63 7.33
CA GLU A 71 0.90 -11.78 7.26
C GLU A 71 0.00 -11.68 6.00
N GLY A 72 -0.16 -12.81 5.30
CA GLY A 72 -1.40 -13.07 4.54
C GLY A 72 -1.39 -12.94 3.01
N ASN A 73 -0.25 -13.03 2.31
CA ASN A 73 -0.29 -13.20 0.84
C ASN A 73 0.92 -13.99 0.31
N GLU A 74 1.09 -15.23 0.78
CA GLU A 74 2.06 -16.18 0.19
C GLU A 74 1.58 -16.74 -1.15
N GLU A 75 0.29 -16.55 -1.49
CA GLU A 75 -0.18 -16.80 -2.86
C GLU A 75 0.21 -15.62 -3.76
N ALA A 76 1.09 -15.93 -4.71
CA ALA A 76 1.43 -15.18 -5.91
C ALA A 76 2.71 -14.34 -5.81
N GLY A 77 3.73 -14.82 -6.53
CA GLY A 77 4.89 -14.04 -6.99
C GLY A 77 4.52 -12.91 -7.97
N MET A 78 3.46 -12.15 -7.67
CA MET A 78 2.93 -11.04 -8.45
C MET A 78 3.06 -9.68 -7.74
N GLY A 79 3.64 -9.63 -6.54
CA GLY A 79 3.77 -8.41 -5.74
C GLY A 79 2.58 -8.19 -4.83
N ASN A 80 2.75 -7.35 -3.81
CA ASN A 80 1.73 -7.13 -2.80
C ASN A 80 0.57 -6.32 -3.40
N PHE A 81 -0.51 -7.00 -3.78
CA PHE A 81 -1.74 -6.36 -4.21
C PHE A 81 -2.63 -6.07 -3.02
N ILE A 82 -3.10 -4.83 -2.91
CA ILE A 82 -4.11 -4.44 -1.94
C ILE A 82 -5.23 -3.70 -2.67
N THR A 83 -6.46 -3.92 -2.23
CA THR A 83 -7.61 -3.10 -2.66
C THR A 83 -7.97 -2.15 -1.53
N VAL A 84 -8.00 -0.85 -1.79
CA VAL A 84 -8.34 0.21 -0.82
C VAL A 84 -9.57 1.00 -1.26
N ASN A 85 -10.09 1.83 -0.36
CA ASN A 85 -11.11 2.80 -0.68
C ASN A 85 -10.52 3.97 -1.47
N ARG A 86 -11.17 4.39 -2.57
CA ARG A 86 -10.69 5.49 -3.42
C ARG A 86 -10.33 6.76 -2.65
N LYS A 87 -11.04 7.07 -1.55
CA LYS A 87 -10.77 8.27 -0.72
C LYS A 87 -9.38 8.28 -0.07
N THR A 88 -8.70 7.13 0.01
CA THR A 88 -7.35 7.02 0.58
C THR A 88 -6.26 7.18 -0.48
N ILE A 89 -6.62 7.29 -1.76
CA ILE A 89 -5.68 7.49 -2.88
C ILE A 89 -5.63 8.95 -3.27
N ILE A 90 -4.42 9.48 -3.31
CA ILE A 90 -4.07 10.83 -3.76
C ILE A 90 -3.42 10.68 -5.15
N PRO A 91 -3.98 11.31 -6.21
CA PRO A 91 -3.49 11.18 -7.58
C PRO A 91 -2.05 11.64 -7.80
#